data_AF-A0A7V9J0V5-F1
#
_entry.id   AF-A0A7V9J0V5-F1
#
_cell.length_a   1.000
_cell.length_b   1.000
_cell.length_c   1.000
_cell.angle_alpha   90.00
_cell.angle_beta   90.00
_cell.angle_gamma   90.00
#
_symmetry.space_group_name_H-M   'P 1'
#
loop_
_entity.id
_entity.type
_entity.pdbx_description
1 polymer ?
#
loop_
_entity_poly.entity_id
_entity_poly.type
_entity_poly.pdbx_seq_one_letter_code
_entity_poly.pdbx_strand_id
1 'polypeptide(L)' 'TVSMPTRYVHTVNEMALAADVEASIDLLARFLAGAHEIDLRR' A
#
# COMPACT_ATOMS: atom_id res chain seq x y z
N THR A 1 4.13 -8.86 3.06
CA THR A 1 3.19 -7.92 3.69
C THR A 1 3.51 -6.52 3.24
N VAL A 2 2.50 -5.74 2.86
CA VAL A 2 2.62 -4.31 2.52
C VAL A 2 1.82 -3.52 3.55
N SER A 3 2.34 -2.38 3.98
CA SER A 3 1.70 -1.46 4.91
C SER A 3 2.08 -0.02 4.55
N MET A 4 1.43 0.94 5.22
CA MET A 4 1.55 2.36 4.94
C MET A 4 1.65 3.16 6.24
N PRO A 5 2.23 4.37 6.24
CA PRO A 5 2.31 5.19 7.44
C PRO A 5 0.93 5.65 7.92
N THR A 6 0.67 5.45 9.20
CA THR A 6 -0.50 5.97 9.91
C THR A 6 -0.07 6.49 11.28
N ARG A 7 -0.65 7.62 11.70
CA ARG A 7 -0.52 8.16 13.06
C ARG A 7 -1.73 7.76 13.91
N TYR A 8 -1.46 7.63 15.21
CA TYR A 8 -2.46 7.33 16.25
C TYR A 8 -3.12 5.96 16.09
N VAL A 9 -2.36 4.96 15.62
CA VAL A 9 -2.86 3.59 15.44
C VAL A 9 -3.48 3.06 16.74
N HIS A 10 -4.62 2.37 16.62
CA HIS A 10 -5.42 1.87 17.76
C HIS A 10 -6.09 2.95 18.62
N THR A 11 -6.23 4.17 18.11
CA THR A 11 -7.10 5.19 18.72
C THR A 11 -8.40 5.31 17.93
N VAL A 12 -9.40 5.99 18.51
CA VAL A 12 -10.68 6.24 17.83
C VAL A 12 -10.55 7.10 16.57
N ASN A 13 -9.48 7.87 16.43
CA ASN A 13 -9.25 8.75 15.29
C ASN A 13 -7.81 8.62 14.79
N GLU A 14 -7.63 7.80 13.76
CA GLU A 14 -6.36 7.61 13.07
C GLU A 14 -6.17 8.65 11.96
N MET A 15 -4.92 8.88 11.57
CA MET A 15 -4.60 9.83 10.49
C MET A 15 -3.56 9.25 9.54
N ALA A 16 -3.83 9.36 8.25
CA ALA A 16 -2.86 9.10 7.20
C ALA A 16 -2.73 10.34 6.32
N LEU A 17 -1.57 10.48 5.67
CA LEU A 17 -1.40 11.51 4.66
C LEU A 17 -2.10 11.06 3.37
N ALA A 18 -2.94 11.93 2.79
CA ALA A 18 -3.66 11.59 1.56
C ALA A 18 -2.71 11.17 0.42
N ALA A 19 -1.54 11.82 0.32
CA ALA A 19 -0.52 11.47 -0.68
C ALA A 19 0.04 10.05 -0.50
N ASP A 20 0.14 9.55 0.74
CA ASP A 20 0.61 8.19 0.98
C ASP A 20 -0.44 7.16 0.53
N VAL A 21 -1.73 7.49 0.71
CA VAL A 21 -2.85 6.64 0.24
C VAL A 21 -2.80 6.48 -1.27
N GLU A 22 -2.66 7.59 -2.00
CA GLU A 22 -2.53 7.58 -3.45
C GLU A 22 -1.28 6.81 -3.91
N ALA A 23 -0.14 7.04 -3.27
CA ALA A 23 1.10 6.33 -3.60
C ALA A 23 0.96 4.80 -3.43
N SER A 24 0.19 4.34 -2.44
CA SER A 24 -0.05 2.91 -2.24
C SER A 24 -1.02 2.32 -3.24
N ILE A 25 -2.01 3.09 -3.69
CA ILE A 25 -2.88 2.70 -4.81
C ILE A 25 -2.02 2.53 -6.07
N ASP A 26 -1.19 3.52 -6.39
CA ASP A 26 -0.31 3.49 -7.57
C ASP A 26 0.64 2.28 -7.54
N LEU A 27 1.25 2.02 -6.38
CA LEU A 27 2.14 0.89 -6.19
C LEU A 27 1.41 -0.43 -6.40
N LEU A 28 0.25 -0.61 -5.77
CA LEU A 28 -0.51 -1.86 -5.87
C LEU A 28 -1.05 -2.07 -7.29
N ALA A 29 -1.55 -1.02 -7.94
CA ALA A 29 -2.04 -1.07 -9.32
C ALA A 29 -0.94 -1.51 -10.28
N ARG A 30 0.27 -0.92 -10.17
CA ARG A 30 1.42 -1.30 -10.98
C ARG A 30 1.88 -2.72 -10.69
N PHE A 31 1.92 -3.13 -9.43
CA PHE A 31 2.25 -4.49 -9.05
C PHE A 31 1.29 -5.49 -9.70
N LEU A 32 -0.02 -5.26 -9.60
CA LEU A 32 -1.04 -6.14 -10.19
C LEU A 32 -0.95 -6.18 -11.73
N ALA A 33 -0.69 -5.05 -12.38
CA ALA A 33 -0.51 -4.99 -13.83
C ALA A 33 0.66 -5.87 -14.29
N GLY A 34 1.79 -5.85 -13.58
CA GLY A 34 2.97 -6.65 -13.89
C GLY A 34 3.00 -8.03 -13.25
N ALA A 35 2.05 -8.38 -12.39
CA ALA A 35 2.12 -9.59 -11.56
C ALA A 35 2.23 -10.89 -12.37
N HIS A 36 1.68 -10.92 -13.59
CA HIS A 36 1.71 -12.07 -14.48
C HIS A 36 3.10 -12.34 -15.10
N GLU A 37 4.01 -11.36 -15.03
CA GLU A 37 5.39 -11.47 -15.52
C GLU A 37 6.36 -11.90 -14.41
N ILE A 38 5.94 -11.80 -13.15
CA ILE A 38 6.79 -12.05 -11.98
C ILE A 38 6.64 -13.50 -11.54
N ASP A 39 7.75 -14.25 -11.49
CA ASP A 39 7.78 -15.57 -10.84
C ASP A 39 7.87 -15.41 -9.31
N LEU A 40 6.73 -15.60 -8.64
CA LEU A 40 6.59 -15.47 -7.19
C LEU A 40 6.89 -16.77 -6.43
N ARG A 41 7.24 -17.87 -7.10
CA ARG A 41 7.43 -19.20 -6.47
C ARG A 41 8.89 -19.59 -6.26
N ARG A 42 9.81 -18.64 -6.41
CA ARG A 42 11.24 -18.90 -6.25
C ARG A 42 11.68 -18.96 -4.79
#